data_AF-A0AAP6BDW0-F1
#
_entry.id   AF-A0AAP6BDW0-F1
#
_cell.length_a   1.000
_cell.length_b   1.000
_cell.length_c   1.000
_cell.angle_alpha   90.00
_cell.angle_beta   90.00
_cell.angle_gamma   90.00
#
_symmetry.space_group_name_H-M   'P 1'
#
loop_
_entity.id
_entity.type
_entity.pdbx_description
1 polymer ?
#
loop_
_entity_poly.entity_id
_entity_poly.type
_entity_poly.pdbx_seq_one_letter_code
_entity_poly.pdbx_strand_id
1 'polypeptide(L)'
;MSGDPQQTLGALLARLEVRERQIAVEAEAAHEQIAQLTALLDGLAQAAEHITITRKTLLELPDETPSAPATPTPALPDGPAYQQIMAVFAEADAPLRARNVCEAMDLDLVPNNINNVRIKLKTRHWPTHVVLPTPSLHTARL
;
A
#
# COMPACT_ATOMS: atom_id res chain seq x y z
N MET A 1 35.48 -39.35 59.38
CA MET A 1 34.45 -39.77 58.41
C MET A 1 35.12 -40.04 57.08
N SER A 2 35.71 -41.23 56.90
CA SER A 2 36.23 -41.65 55.59
C SER A 2 35.07 -42.21 54.79
N GLY A 3 34.54 -41.41 53.86
CA GLY A 3 33.66 -41.93 52.81
C GLY A 3 34.48 -42.83 51.89
N ASP A 4 33.92 -43.99 51.56
CA ASP A 4 34.56 -45.00 50.74
C ASP A 4 34.89 -44.42 49.35
N PRO A 5 36.16 -44.39 48.89
CA PRO A 5 36.53 -43.76 47.62
C PRO A 5 35.76 -44.34 46.43
N GLN A 6 35.40 -45.62 46.48
CA GLN A 6 34.57 -46.28 45.47
C GLN A 6 33.16 -45.65 45.37
N GLN A 7 32.59 -45.24 46.51
CA GLN A 7 31.27 -44.63 46.60
C GLN A 7 31.29 -43.20 46.05
N THR A 8 32.42 -42.50 46.20
CA THR A 8 32.62 -41.16 45.62
C THR A 8 32.84 -41.19 44.11
N LEU A 9 33.57 -42.17 43.58
CA LEU A 9 33.75 -42.36 42.14
C LEU A 9 32.42 -42.71 41.45
N GLY A 10 31.64 -43.62 42.04
CA GLY A 10 30.30 -43.97 41.53
C GLY A 10 29.36 -42.75 41.46
N ALA A 11 29.39 -41.88 42.48
CA ALA A 11 28.60 -40.65 42.48
C ALA A 11 29.03 -39.65 41.39
N LEU A 12 30.34 -39.54 41.12
CA LEU A 12 30.85 -38.69 40.04
C LEU A 12 30.46 -39.22 38.66
N LEU A 13 30.55 -40.53 38.44
CA LEU A 13 30.14 -41.16 37.18
C LEU A 13 28.63 -40.96 36.93
N ALA A 14 27.78 -41.15 37.93
CA ALA A 14 26.35 -40.90 37.80
C ALA A 14 26.05 -39.43 37.45
N ARG A 15 26.78 -38.47 38.03
CA ARG A 15 26.64 -37.05 37.69
C ARG A 15 27.09 -36.73 36.27
N LEU A 16 28.14 -37.40 35.78
CA LEU A 16 28.60 -37.26 34.40
C LEU A 16 27.57 -37.81 33.42
N GLU A 17 27.01 -39.00 33.67
CA GLU A 17 25.93 -39.56 32.82
C GLU A 17 24.73 -38.63 32.71
N VAL A 18 24.32 -38.00 33.82
CA VAL A 18 23.23 -37.01 33.81
C VAL A 18 23.61 -35.80 32.94
N ARG A 19 24.85 -35.32 33.06
CA ARG A 19 25.31 -34.17 32.27
C ARG A 19 25.43 -34.50 30.79
N GLU A 20 25.92 -35.69 30.45
CA GLU A 20 26.01 -36.18 29.07
C GLU A 20 24.62 -36.27 28.43
N ARG A 21 23.64 -36.83 29.14
CA ARG A 21 22.25 -36.87 28.66
C ARG A 21 21.69 -35.46 28.47
N GLN A 22 21.96 -34.55 29.39
CA GLN A 22 21.51 -33.17 29.26
C GLN A 22 22.13 -32.47 28.05
N ILE A 23 23.43 -32.64 27.81
CA ILE A 23 24.11 -32.11 26.63
C ILE A 23 23.52 -32.71 25.35
N ALA A 24 23.23 -34.02 25.33
CA ALA A 24 22.61 -34.67 24.17
C ALA A 24 21.22 -34.08 23.87
N VAL A 25 20.40 -33.83 24.90
CA VAL A 25 19.09 -33.18 24.75
C VAL A 25 19.23 -31.74 24.25
N GLU A 26 20.18 -30.97 24.80
CA GLU A 26 20.47 -29.60 24.35
C GLU A 26 20.94 -29.57 22.89
N ALA A 27 21.79 -30.53 22.49
CA ALA A 27 22.28 -30.67 21.12
C ALA A 27 21.15 -31.03 20.14
N GLU A 28 20.26 -31.96 20.51
CA GLU A 28 19.12 -32.34 19.67
C GLU A 28 18.15 -31.17 19.49
N ALA A 29 17.87 -30.43 20.57
CA ALA A 29 17.06 -29.21 20.48
C ALA A 29 17.70 -28.14 19.59
N ALA A 30 19.04 -28.01 19.60
CA ALA A 30 19.75 -27.10 18.72
C ALA A 30 19.69 -27.55 17.25
N HIS A 31 19.82 -28.85 16.97
CA HIS A 31 19.67 -29.39 15.61
C HIS A 31 18.27 -29.16 15.06
N GLU A 32 17.24 -29.34 15.90
CA GLU A 32 15.86 -29.07 15.53
C GLU A 32 15.64 -27.58 15.21
N GLN A 33 16.23 -26.67 15.99
CA GLN A 33 16.21 -25.23 15.69
C GLN A 33 16.91 -24.91 14.36
N ILE A 34 18.05 -25.55 14.09
CA ILE A 34 18.76 -25.39 12.81
C ILE A 34 17.88 -25.87 11.64
N ALA A 35 17.20 -27.00 11.78
CA ALA A 35 16.30 -27.51 10.75
C ALA A 35 15.15 -26.52 10.48
N GLN A 36 14.54 -25.97 11.53
CA GLN A 36 13.47 -24.98 11.42
C GLN A 36 13.93 -23.69 10.74
N LEU A 37 15.10 -23.15 11.15
CA LEU A 37 15.68 -21.96 10.54
C LEU A 37 16.06 -22.20 9.07
N THR A 38 16.57 -23.38 8.74
CA THR A 38 16.89 -23.78 7.36
C THR A 38 15.64 -23.79 6.50
N ALA A 39 14.56 -24.43 6.96
CA ALA A 39 13.27 -24.43 6.25
C ALA A 39 12.70 -23.00 6.06
N LEU A 40 12.85 -22.14 7.07
CA LEU A 40 12.45 -20.74 6.96
C LEU A 40 13.26 -19.97 5.92
N LEU A 41 14.58 -20.18 5.88
CA LEU A 41 15.46 -19.56 4.88
C LEU A 41 15.12 -20.03 3.46
N ASP A 42 14.86 -21.32 3.28
CA ASP A 42 14.45 -21.87 1.99
C ASP A 42 13.13 -21.24 1.51
N GLY A 43 12.14 -21.11 2.41
CA GLY A 43 10.87 -20.45 2.10
C GLY A 43 11.03 -18.98 1.72
N LEU A 44 11.90 -18.24 2.42
CA LEU A 44 12.20 -16.84 2.10
C LEU A 44 12.94 -16.71 0.77
N ALA A 45 13.89 -17.62 0.49
CA ALA A 45 14.60 -17.65 -0.79
C ALA A 45 13.64 -17.90 -1.96
N GLN A 46 12.72 -18.85 -1.82
CA GLN A 46 11.69 -19.11 -2.82
C GLN A 46 10.78 -17.90 -3.04
N ALA A 47 10.35 -17.22 -1.97
CA ALA A 47 9.54 -16.02 -2.09
C ALA A 47 10.28 -14.89 -2.83
N ALA A 48 11.57 -14.71 -2.56
CA ALA A 48 12.41 -13.74 -3.26
C ALA A 48 12.58 -14.08 -4.75
N GLU A 49 12.72 -15.37 -5.09
CA GLU A 49 12.75 -15.85 -6.47
C GLU A 49 11.43 -15.55 -7.19
N HIS A 50 10.27 -15.85 -6.56
CA HIS A 50 8.96 -15.52 -7.12
C HIS A 50 8.81 -14.03 -7.41
N ILE A 51 9.28 -13.16 -6.51
CA ILE A 51 9.26 -11.70 -6.73
C ILE A 51 10.15 -11.32 -7.92
N THR A 52 11.32 -11.95 -8.03
CA THR A 52 12.26 -11.69 -9.13
C THR A 52 11.69 -12.13 -10.48
N ILE A 53 11.07 -13.32 -10.52
CA ILE A 53 10.35 -13.81 -11.69
C ILE A 53 9.22 -12.84 -12.05
N THR A 54 8.38 -12.48 -11.08
CA THR A 54 7.26 -11.55 -11.29
C THR A 54 7.76 -10.20 -11.84
N ARG A 55 8.84 -9.64 -11.29
CA ARG A 55 9.46 -8.42 -11.81
C ARG A 55 9.90 -8.60 -13.26
N LYS A 56 10.58 -9.70 -13.57
CA LYS A 56 11.01 -9.99 -14.95
C LYS A 56 9.80 -10.09 -15.89
N THR A 57 8.76 -10.81 -15.50
CA THR A 57 7.53 -10.91 -16.27
C THR A 57 6.90 -9.54 -16.50
N LEU A 58 6.77 -8.71 -15.46
CA LEU A 58 6.21 -7.36 -15.60
C LEU A 58 7.04 -6.45 -16.53
N LEU A 59 8.36 -6.64 -16.58
CA LEU A 59 9.24 -5.91 -17.50
C LEU A 59 9.22 -6.46 -18.94
N GLU A 60 8.89 -7.75 -19.11
CA GLU A 60 8.75 -8.40 -20.41
C GLU A 60 7.36 -8.24 -21.02
N LEU A 61 6.36 -7.86 -20.22
CA LEU A 61 5.05 -7.47 -20.73
C LEU A 61 5.24 -6.27 -21.67
N PRO A 62 4.80 -6.36 -22.94
CA PRO A 62 4.69 -5.20 -23.80
C PRO A 62 3.83 -4.16 -23.10
N ASP A 63 4.11 -2.88 -23.34
CA ASP A 63 3.27 -1.75 -22.93
C ASP A 63 1.97 -1.75 -23.77
N GLU A 64 1.25 -2.87 -23.81
CA GLU A 64 -0.17 -2.90 -24.13
C GLU A 64 -0.93 -2.37 -22.91
N THR A 65 -0.70 -1.08 -22.60
CA THR A 65 -1.86 -0.23 -22.38
C THR A 65 -2.79 -0.55 -23.54
N PRO A 66 -4.03 -1.04 -23.31
CA PRO A 66 -5.00 -1.06 -24.37
C PRO A 66 -4.98 0.36 -24.92
N SER A 67 -4.48 0.52 -26.14
CA SER A 67 -4.71 1.73 -26.89
C SER A 67 -6.22 1.69 -27.09
N ALA A 68 -6.95 2.25 -26.12
CA ALA A 68 -8.33 2.58 -26.29
C ALA A 68 -8.35 3.29 -27.65
N PRO A 69 -9.14 2.79 -28.63
CA PRO A 69 -9.12 3.34 -29.97
C PRO A 69 -9.20 4.84 -29.80
N ALA A 70 -8.18 5.57 -30.28
CA ALA A 70 -7.93 6.97 -29.94
C ALA A 70 -9.25 7.74 -30.00
N THR A 71 -9.96 7.78 -28.86
CA THR A 71 -11.14 8.59 -28.73
C THR A 71 -10.55 9.96 -28.84
N PRO A 72 -10.92 10.76 -29.85
CA PRO A 72 -10.38 12.10 -29.97
C PRO A 72 -10.53 12.72 -28.60
N THR A 73 -9.40 13.17 -28.02
CA THR A 73 -9.39 13.92 -26.76
C THR A 73 -10.60 14.82 -26.82
N PRO A 74 -11.63 14.63 -25.96
CA PRO A 74 -12.85 15.40 -26.08
C PRO A 74 -12.38 16.83 -25.96
N ALA A 75 -12.46 17.57 -27.08
CA ALA A 75 -11.95 18.92 -27.16
C ALA A 75 -12.45 19.62 -25.90
N LEU A 76 -11.51 20.12 -25.09
CA LEU A 76 -11.89 20.92 -23.95
C LEU A 76 -12.86 21.95 -24.52
N PRO A 77 -14.06 22.10 -23.93
CA PRO A 77 -15.01 23.04 -24.46
C PRO A 77 -14.34 24.40 -24.33
N ASP A 78 -13.94 24.98 -25.46
CA ASP A 78 -13.31 26.31 -25.60
C ASP A 78 -14.26 27.45 -25.19
N GLY A 79 -15.25 27.14 -24.37
CA GLY A 79 -16.13 28.10 -23.75
C GLY A 79 -15.35 28.86 -22.67
N PRO A 80 -15.41 30.20 -22.65
CA PRO A 80 -14.73 31.02 -21.64
C PRO A 80 -15.13 30.64 -20.21
N ALA A 81 -16.36 30.12 -20.03
CA ALA A 81 -16.85 29.63 -18.75
C ALA A 81 -16.04 28.43 -18.20
N TYR A 82 -15.47 27.57 -19.05
CA TYR A 82 -14.65 26.43 -18.59
C TYR A 82 -13.30 26.89 -18.07
N GLN A 83 -12.63 27.79 -18.79
CA GLN A 83 -11.34 28.35 -18.37
C GLN A 83 -11.46 29.15 -17.08
N GLN A 84 -12.55 29.90 -16.90
CA GLN A 84 -12.85 30.62 -15.66
C GLN A 84 -13.02 29.67 -14.48
N ILE A 85 -13.75 28.56 -14.65
CA ILE A 85 -13.88 27.55 -13.59
C ILE A 85 -12.52 26.94 -13.24
N MET A 86 -11.67 26.65 -14.24
CA MET A 86 -10.33 26.11 -13.99
C MET A 86 -9.40 27.10 -13.28
N ALA A 87 -9.44 28.38 -13.64
CA ALA A 87 -8.68 29.41 -12.94
C ALA A 87 -9.08 29.51 -11.46
N VAL A 88 -10.38 29.49 -11.16
CA VAL A 88 -10.90 29.52 -9.79
C VAL A 88 -10.45 28.31 -8.97
N PHE A 89 -10.37 27.11 -9.57
CA PHE A 89 -9.86 25.93 -8.88
C PHE A 89 -8.33 25.92 -8.75
N ALA A 90 -7.59 26.54 -9.68
CA ALA A 90 -6.13 26.64 -9.61
C ALA A 90 -5.66 27.63 -8.52
N GLU A 91 -6.45 28.67 -8.24
CA GLU A 91 -6.16 29.65 -7.17
C GLU A 91 -6.62 29.17 -5.78
N ALA A 92 -7.50 28.17 -5.70
CA ALA A 92 -8.04 27.68 -4.44
C ALA A 92 -7.25 26.49 -3.88
N ASP A 93 -6.57 26.71 -2.74
CA ASP A 93 -5.82 25.68 -2.00
C ASP A 93 -6.73 24.76 -1.14
N ALA A 94 -8.05 24.79 -1.38
CA ALA A 94 -9.07 24.06 -0.61
C ALA A 94 -10.29 23.66 -1.45
N PRO A 95 -11.05 22.61 -1.06
CA PRO A 95 -12.27 22.20 -1.75
C PRO A 95 -13.32 23.31 -1.84
N LEU A 96 -13.78 23.62 -3.06
CA LEU A 96 -14.81 24.63 -3.28
C LEU A 96 -16.20 24.00 -3.42
N ARG A 97 -17.19 24.60 -2.75
CA ARG A 97 -18.61 24.30 -2.95
C ARG A 97 -19.11 24.97 -4.23
N ALA A 98 -20.11 24.39 -4.89
CA ALA A 98 -20.72 24.96 -6.11
C ALA A 98 -21.21 26.42 -5.93
N ARG A 99 -21.61 26.80 -4.71
CA ARG A 99 -21.93 28.19 -4.36
C ARG A 99 -20.71 29.11 -4.47
N ASN A 100 -19.58 28.69 -3.89
CA ASN A 100 -18.34 29.46 -3.89
C ASN A 100 -17.77 29.59 -5.31
N VAL A 101 -18.00 28.58 -6.17
CA VAL A 101 -17.66 28.66 -7.60
C VAL A 101 -18.54 29.69 -8.32
N CYS A 102 -19.83 29.83 -7.96
CA CYS A 102 -20.68 30.88 -8.53
C CYS A 102 -20.25 32.28 -8.06
N GLU A 103 -19.88 32.43 -6.78
CA GLU A 103 -19.38 33.69 -6.21
C GLU A 103 -18.05 34.11 -6.88
N ALA A 104 -17.12 33.16 -7.08
CA ALA A 104 -15.83 33.43 -7.73
C ALA A 104 -15.96 33.71 -9.25
N MET A 105 -17.05 33.26 -9.88
CA MET A 105 -17.37 33.53 -11.29
C MET A 105 -18.24 34.77 -11.49
N ASP A 106 -18.54 35.53 -10.41
CA ASP A 106 -19.42 36.70 -10.43
C ASP A 106 -20.82 36.41 -11.04
N LEU A 107 -21.32 35.19 -10.79
CA LEU A 107 -22.64 34.75 -11.23
C LEU A 107 -23.67 35.05 -10.14
N ASP A 108 -24.84 35.57 -10.53
CA ASP A 108 -25.94 35.80 -9.59
C ASP A 108 -26.26 34.51 -8.83
N LEU A 109 -26.33 34.61 -7.49
CA LEU A 109 -26.57 33.53 -6.53
C LEU A 109 -28.03 33.03 -6.55
N VAL A 110 -28.62 32.94 -7.73
CA VAL A 110 -29.94 32.38 -7.96
C VAL A 110 -29.84 30.85 -7.88
N PRO A 111 -30.81 30.15 -7.23
CA PRO A 111 -30.79 28.69 -7.10
C PRO A 111 -30.59 27.93 -8.42
N ASN A 112 -31.06 28.50 -9.53
CA ASN A 112 -30.92 27.94 -10.87
C ASN A 112 -29.45 27.90 -11.33
N ASN A 113 -28.67 28.96 -11.08
CA ASN A 113 -27.26 29.04 -11.46
C ASN A 113 -26.40 28.07 -10.64
N ILE A 114 -26.67 27.98 -9.33
CA ILE A 114 -25.99 27.03 -8.43
C ILE A 114 -26.29 25.59 -8.85
N ASN A 115 -27.54 25.29 -9.24
CA ASN A 115 -27.92 23.96 -9.71
C ASN A 115 -27.29 23.63 -11.08
N ASN A 116 -27.22 24.60 -11.99
CA ASN A 116 -26.56 24.43 -13.28
C ASN A 116 -25.05 24.16 -13.12
N VAL A 117 -24.37 24.88 -12.21
CA VAL A 117 -22.96 24.61 -11.88
C VAL A 117 -22.79 23.24 -11.21
N ARG A 118 -23.68 22.87 -10.28
CA ARG A 118 -23.67 21.53 -9.65
C ARG A 118 -23.86 20.41 -10.69
N ILE A 119 -24.79 20.55 -11.63
CA ILE A 119 -24.99 19.56 -12.69
C ILE A 119 -23.75 19.50 -13.60
N LYS A 120 -23.18 20.65 -13.98
CA LYS A 120 -21.95 20.70 -14.78
C LYS A 120 -20.75 20.02 -14.08
N LEU A 121 -20.64 20.17 -12.76
CA LEU A 121 -19.63 19.48 -11.94
C LEU A 121 -19.90 17.97 -11.81
N LYS A 122 -21.16 17.56 -11.70
CA LYS A 122 -21.56 16.15 -11.54
C LYS A 122 -21.53 15.36 -12.86
N THR A 123 -21.88 15.97 -13.97
CA THR A 123 -22.05 15.30 -15.27
C THR A 123 -20.74 15.17 -16.05
N ARG A 124 -19.67 15.90 -15.68
CA ARG A 124 -18.40 15.84 -16.39
C ARG A 124 -17.44 14.91 -15.65
N HIS A 125 -17.04 13.81 -16.29
CA HIS A 125 -15.94 12.99 -15.80
C HIS A 125 -14.72 13.89 -15.56
N TRP A 126 -14.25 13.96 -14.33
CA TRP A 126 -13.02 14.64 -13.98
C TRP A 126 -11.91 13.59 -13.91
N PRO A 127 -10.66 13.88 -14.34
CA PRO A 127 -9.55 12.94 -14.22
C PRO A 127 -9.39 12.45 -12.78
N THR A 128 -9.19 11.15 -12.59
CA THR A 128 -9.24 10.39 -11.34
C THR A 128 -8.18 10.78 -10.29
N HIS A 129 -8.16 12.04 -9.84
CA HIS A 129 -7.37 12.52 -8.70
C HIS A 129 -8.22 13.28 -7.66
N VAL A 130 -9.54 13.21 -7.77
CA VAL A 130 -10.47 13.84 -6.82
C VAL A 130 -10.95 12.81 -5.83
N VAL A 131 -10.31 12.80 -4.66
CA VAL A 131 -10.87 12.18 -3.47
C VAL A 131 -12.08 12.99 -3.05
N LEU A 132 -13.25 12.36 -3.02
CA LEU A 132 -14.48 12.94 -2.49
C LEU A 132 -14.56 12.72 -0.97
N PRO A 133 -14.39 13.73 -0.10
CA PRO A 133 -14.93 13.66 1.24
C PRO A 133 -16.33 14.28 1.21
N THR A 134 -17.37 13.44 1.32
CA THR A 134 -18.80 13.79 1.45
C THR A 134 -19.49 14.42 0.22
N PRO A 135 -20.82 14.21 0.04
CA PRO A 135 -21.55 14.57 -1.19
C PRO A 135 -21.70 16.09 -1.46
N SER A 136 -20.94 16.94 -0.79
CA SER A 136 -21.09 18.40 -0.87
C SER A 136 -19.78 19.19 -1.09
N LEU A 137 -18.63 18.53 -1.24
CA LEU A 137 -17.33 19.18 -1.48
C LEU A 137 -16.64 18.56 -2.69
N HIS A 138 -16.02 19.39 -3.53
CA HIS A 138 -15.22 18.96 -4.68
C HIS A 138 -13.84 19.58 -4.53
N THR A 139 -12.81 18.74 -4.45
CA THR A 139 -11.40 19.14 -4.45
C THR A 139 -10.84 19.04 -5.87
N ALA A 140 -9.92 19.91 -6.25
CA ALA A 140 -8.96 19.64 -7.32
C ALA A 140 -7.59 19.71 -6.68
N ARG A 141 -6.79 18.64 -6.79
CA ARG A 141 -5.39 18.65 -6.39
C ARG A 141 -4.59 18.51 -7.68
N LEU A 142 -3.81 19.55 -8.00
CA LEU A 142 -2.81 19.50 -9.07
C LEU A 142 -1.67 18.55 -8.65
#